data_AF-A0A0B8WWA3-F1
#
_entry.id   AF-A0A0B8WWA3-F1
#
_cell.length_a   1.000
_cell.length_b   1.000
_cell.length_c   1.000
_cell.angle_alpha   90.00
_cell.angle_beta   90.00
_cell.angle_gamma   90.00
#
_symmetry.space_group_name_H-M   'P 1'
#
loop_
_entity.id
_entity.type
_entity.pdbx_description
1 polymer ?
#
loop_
_entity_poly.entity_id
_entity_poly.type
_entity_poly.pdbx_seq_one_letter_code
_entity_poly.pdbx_strand_id
1 'polypeptide(L)'
;MENEINELRKLLREADELRVKKLILPDEKPARLLGVNGTIYLLRILDRFRDLLIACISAYEHKRVLSLYIEVRAHFETTASLMYFYGKLCEFYDNAIDLNQMEEATNRISSGSKLKPDWNSELPVLDPVNVLTTIKHADRILREAGSTVDMFAGSYNFISELAHPNHFGLIYKSEVSIEEGTITFLTDEDAFQKHSKGAIYKLLISVNVFMQWYQHAFSLLKKNETMPLLVR
;
A
#
# COMPACT_ATOMS: atom_id res chain seq x y z
N MET A 1 13.60 18.37 -1.51
CA MET A 1 13.65 16.94 -1.88
C MET A 1 14.53 16.15 -0.92
N GLU A 2 15.75 16.61 -0.58
CA GLU A 2 16.61 15.85 0.35
C GLU A 2 15.98 15.65 1.74
N ASN A 3 15.29 16.68 2.27
CA ASN A 3 14.57 16.57 3.54
C ASN A 3 13.47 15.51 3.48
N GLU A 4 12.69 15.48 2.38
CA GLU A 4 11.64 14.50 2.16
C GLU A 4 12.17 13.07 2.09
N ILE A 5 13.30 12.85 1.41
CA ILE A 5 13.96 11.53 1.37
C ILE A 5 14.49 11.12 2.74
N ASN A 6 15.06 12.05 3.51
CA ASN A 6 15.51 11.75 4.86
C ASN A 6 14.36 11.37 5.80
N GLU A 7 13.18 11.97 5.62
CA GLU A 7 11.97 11.55 6.34
C GLU A 7 11.52 10.14 5.90
N LEU A 8 11.55 9.81 4.61
CA LEU A 8 11.25 8.45 4.14
C LEU A 8 12.22 7.41 4.74
N ARG A 9 13.52 7.71 4.81
CA ARG A 9 14.52 6.85 5.45
C ARG A 9 14.26 6.68 6.95
N LYS A 10 13.77 7.72 7.62
CA LYS A 10 13.37 7.65 9.03
C LYS A 10 12.16 6.74 9.22
N LEU A 11 11.12 6.92 8.43
CA LEU A 11 9.92 6.08 8.46
C LEU A 11 10.23 4.61 8.11
N LEU A 12 11.19 4.37 7.21
CA LEU A 12 11.68 3.01 6.95
C LEU A 12 12.32 2.38 8.19
N ARG A 13 13.14 3.13 8.95
CA ARG A 13 13.72 2.64 10.23
C ARG A 13 12.63 2.36 11.27
N GLU A 14 11.62 3.22 11.37
CA GLU A 14 10.48 2.97 12.27
C GLU A 14 9.73 1.70 11.89
N ALA A 15 9.58 1.42 10.59
CA ALA A 15 9.00 0.17 10.11
C ALA A 15 9.89 -1.06 10.39
N ASP A 16 11.21 -0.90 10.36
CA ASP A 16 12.16 -1.98 10.72
C ASP A 16 11.98 -2.43 12.18
N GLU A 17 11.69 -1.50 13.09
CA GLU A 17 11.45 -1.78 14.51
C GLU A 17 10.17 -2.59 14.76
N LEU A 18 9.23 -2.59 13.81
CA LEU A 18 7.99 -3.35 13.86
C LEU A 18 8.13 -4.79 13.33
N ARG A 19 9.28 -5.14 12.74
CA ARG A 19 9.50 -6.46 12.14
C ARG A 19 9.48 -7.56 13.20
N VAL A 20 8.97 -8.70 12.77
CA VAL A 20 8.87 -9.92 13.57
C VAL A 20 9.54 -11.04 12.80
N LYS A 21 10.48 -11.73 13.44
CA LYS A 21 11.18 -12.89 12.84
C LYS A 21 10.33 -14.15 12.89
N LYS A 22 9.54 -14.31 13.96
CA LYS A 22 8.76 -15.52 14.20
C LYS A 22 7.44 -15.21 14.88
N LEU A 23 6.37 -15.83 14.38
CA LEU A 23 5.05 -15.87 14.99
C LEU A 23 4.84 -17.25 15.60
N ILE A 24 4.43 -17.31 16.86
CA ILE A 24 4.12 -18.54 17.60
C ILE A 24 2.63 -18.54 17.91
N LEU A 25 1.93 -19.61 17.53
CA LEU A 25 0.51 -19.74 17.79
C LEU A 25 0.24 -19.84 19.31
N PRO A 26 -0.90 -19.34 19.79
CA PRO A 26 -1.30 -19.52 21.18
C PRO A 26 -1.41 -21.01 21.55
N ASP A 27 -1.04 -21.37 22.77
CA ASP A 27 -1.11 -22.76 23.27
C ASP A 27 -2.55 -23.27 23.33
N GLU A 28 -3.49 -22.39 23.71
CA GLU A 28 -4.92 -22.66 23.69
C GLU A 28 -5.53 -22.22 22.36
N LYS A 29 -6.33 -23.10 21.75
CA LYS A 29 -7.03 -22.79 20.50
C LYS A 29 -8.02 -21.65 20.73
N PRO A 30 -7.86 -20.48 20.07
CA PRO A 30 -8.77 -19.36 20.26
C PRO A 30 -10.16 -19.68 19.68
N ALA A 31 -11.18 -18.97 20.18
CA ALA A 31 -12.56 -19.11 19.71
C ALA A 31 -12.71 -18.85 18.20
N ARG A 32 -11.89 -17.94 17.67
CA ARG A 32 -11.75 -17.63 16.25
C ARG A 32 -10.30 -17.35 15.90
N LEU A 33 -9.91 -17.58 14.65
CA LEU A 33 -8.52 -17.40 14.19
C LEU A 33 -8.21 -15.99 13.69
N LEU A 34 -9.13 -15.02 13.87
CA LEU A 34 -8.98 -13.66 13.36
C LEU A 34 -7.74 -12.96 13.90
N GLY A 35 -7.43 -13.12 15.19
CA GLY A 35 -6.19 -12.58 15.77
C GLY A 35 -4.93 -13.09 15.08
N VAL A 36 -4.88 -14.39 14.79
CA VAL A 36 -3.73 -15.03 14.11
C VAL A 36 -3.66 -14.61 12.64
N ASN A 37 -4.75 -14.78 11.88
CA ASN A 37 -4.79 -14.50 10.44
C ASN A 37 -4.60 -13.01 10.15
N GLY A 38 -5.24 -12.14 10.94
CA GLY A 38 -5.08 -10.70 10.86
C GLY A 38 -3.64 -10.26 11.17
N THR A 39 -2.99 -10.87 12.17
CA THR A 39 -1.58 -10.59 12.46
C THR A 39 -0.68 -11.02 11.31
N ILE A 40 -0.90 -12.20 10.73
CA ILE A 40 -0.13 -12.69 9.57
C ILE A 40 -0.27 -11.71 8.40
N TYR A 41 -1.49 -11.24 8.10
CA TYR A 41 -1.73 -10.25 7.06
C TYR A 41 -0.96 -8.95 7.33
N LEU A 42 -1.03 -8.42 8.55
CA LEU A 42 -0.31 -7.21 8.93
C LEU A 42 1.21 -7.39 8.79
N LEU A 43 1.79 -8.49 9.26
CA LEU A 43 3.23 -8.72 9.11
C LEU A 43 3.65 -8.78 7.62
N ARG A 44 2.87 -9.49 6.79
CA ARG A 44 3.15 -9.58 5.35
C ARG A 44 3.02 -8.23 4.64
N ILE A 45 2.01 -7.43 4.99
CA ILE A 45 1.81 -6.13 4.35
C ILE A 45 2.85 -5.10 4.80
N LEU A 46 3.37 -5.23 6.03
CA LEU A 46 4.52 -4.46 6.49
C LEU A 46 5.79 -4.78 5.70
N ASP A 47 6.09 -6.06 5.47
CA ASP A 47 7.26 -6.43 4.66
C ASP A 47 7.14 -5.89 3.22
N ARG A 48 5.96 -6.03 2.58
CA ARG A 48 5.71 -5.44 1.26
C ARG A 48 5.87 -3.92 1.25
N PHE A 49 5.32 -3.23 2.25
CA PHE A 49 5.48 -1.79 2.44
C PHE A 49 6.95 -1.39 2.48
N ARG A 50 7.78 -2.11 3.26
CA ARG A 50 9.20 -1.82 3.40
C ARG A 50 9.95 -2.02 2.08
N ASP A 51 9.70 -3.12 1.38
CA ASP A 51 10.38 -3.42 0.12
C ASP A 51 10.07 -2.36 -0.94
N LEU A 52 8.80 -1.92 -1.02
CA LEU A 52 8.38 -0.84 -1.91
C LEU A 52 9.00 0.51 -1.52
N LEU A 53 9.12 0.80 -0.23
CA LEU A 53 9.75 2.03 0.25
C LEU A 53 11.26 2.05 -0.07
N ILE A 54 11.95 0.93 0.10
CA ILE A 54 13.35 0.76 -0.31
C ILE A 54 13.49 0.96 -1.82
N ALA A 55 12.61 0.35 -2.62
CA ALA A 55 12.61 0.49 -4.07
C ALA A 55 12.36 1.95 -4.51
N CYS A 56 11.44 2.66 -3.86
CA CYS A 56 11.21 4.09 -4.09
C CYS A 56 12.45 4.94 -3.80
N ILE A 57 13.10 4.74 -2.64
CA ILE A 57 14.32 5.48 -2.26
C ILE A 57 15.43 5.20 -3.28
N SER A 58 15.63 3.93 -3.65
CA SER A 58 16.62 3.55 -4.65
C SER A 58 16.33 4.18 -6.02
N ALA A 59 15.07 4.17 -6.47
CA ALA A 59 14.66 4.79 -7.72
C ALA A 59 14.91 6.31 -7.72
N TYR A 60 14.69 6.97 -6.58
CA TYR A 60 15.03 8.38 -6.41
C TYR A 60 16.55 8.62 -6.50
N GLU A 61 17.36 7.86 -5.76
CA GLU A 61 18.82 8.01 -5.73
C GLU A 61 19.47 7.79 -7.10
N HIS A 62 18.92 6.86 -7.89
CA HIS A 62 19.38 6.56 -9.25
C HIS A 62 18.66 7.37 -10.33
N LYS A 63 17.83 8.35 -9.96
CA LYS A 63 17.10 9.25 -10.86
C LYS A 63 16.21 8.52 -11.88
N ARG A 64 15.67 7.36 -11.51
CA ARG A 64 14.80 6.52 -12.35
C ARG A 64 13.34 6.90 -12.16
N VAL A 65 12.91 7.94 -12.86
CA VAL A 65 11.59 8.53 -12.62
C VAL A 65 10.41 7.59 -12.91
N LEU A 66 10.49 6.78 -13.98
CA LEU A 66 9.43 5.83 -14.30
C LEU A 66 9.31 4.74 -13.21
N SER A 67 10.45 4.19 -12.78
CA SER A 67 10.50 3.25 -11.66
C SER A 67 9.91 3.88 -10.40
N LEU A 68 10.26 5.12 -10.08
CA LEU A 68 9.72 5.82 -8.92
C LEU A 68 8.19 5.88 -8.97
N TYR A 69 7.59 6.27 -10.10
CA TYR A 69 6.12 6.33 -10.22
C TYR A 69 5.44 4.97 -10.10
N ILE A 70 6.02 3.91 -10.66
CA ILE A 70 5.51 2.54 -10.55
C ILE A 70 5.52 2.08 -9.08
N GLU A 71 6.64 2.29 -8.38
CA GLU A 71 6.78 1.88 -6.98
C GLU A 71 5.86 2.70 -6.06
N VAL A 72 5.74 4.02 -6.28
CA VAL A 72 4.81 4.86 -5.51
C VAL A 72 3.36 4.41 -5.74
N ARG A 73 3.00 4.06 -6.98
CA ARG A 73 1.67 3.49 -7.27
C ARG A 73 1.45 2.21 -6.49
N ALA A 74 2.36 1.24 -6.55
CA ALA A 74 2.26 -0.01 -5.80
C ALA A 74 2.19 0.21 -4.27
N HIS A 75 2.86 1.26 -3.77
CA HIS A 75 2.80 1.64 -2.37
C HIS A 75 1.40 2.14 -1.98
N PHE A 76 0.76 2.98 -2.80
CA PHE A 76 -0.64 3.39 -2.56
C PHE A 76 -1.61 2.21 -2.54
N GLU A 77 -1.44 1.24 -3.43
CA GLU A 77 -2.27 0.02 -3.44
C GLU A 77 -2.09 -0.77 -2.14
N THR A 78 -0.85 -0.89 -1.68
CA THR A 78 -0.50 -1.57 -0.43
C THR A 78 -1.14 -0.87 0.77
N THR A 79 -1.02 0.46 0.87
CA THR A 79 -1.67 1.23 1.95
C THR A 79 -3.19 1.15 1.88
N ALA A 80 -3.78 1.22 0.68
CA ALA A 80 -5.23 1.10 0.52
C ALA A 80 -5.75 -0.29 0.94
N SER A 81 -5.00 -1.35 0.65
CA SER A 81 -5.32 -2.71 1.12
C SER A 81 -5.29 -2.81 2.65
N LEU A 82 -4.30 -2.20 3.31
CA LEU A 82 -4.26 -2.11 4.78
C LEU A 82 -5.49 -1.37 5.33
N MET A 83 -5.85 -0.24 4.73
CA MET A 83 -7.02 0.54 5.18
C MET A 83 -8.32 -0.21 4.95
N TYR A 84 -8.46 -0.94 3.84
CA TYR A 84 -9.60 -1.83 3.61
C TYR A 84 -9.71 -2.89 4.72
N PHE A 85 -8.60 -3.54 5.08
CA PHE A 85 -8.58 -4.49 6.19
C PHE A 85 -9.00 -3.85 7.52
N TYR A 86 -8.43 -2.70 7.85
CA TYR A 86 -8.79 -1.95 9.06
C TYR A 86 -10.29 -1.63 9.09
N GLY A 87 -10.86 -1.14 7.99
CA GLY A 87 -12.28 -0.84 7.91
C GLY A 87 -13.17 -2.07 8.10
N LYS A 88 -12.76 -3.22 7.56
CA LYS A 88 -13.46 -4.49 7.78
C LYS A 88 -13.38 -4.95 9.24
N LEU A 89 -12.24 -4.74 9.91
CA LEU A 89 -12.15 -4.97 11.36
C LEU A 89 -13.12 -4.07 12.13
N CYS A 90 -13.20 -2.78 11.81
CA CYS A 90 -14.17 -1.88 12.46
C CYS A 90 -15.61 -2.36 12.25
N GLU A 91 -16.00 -2.62 10.99
CA GLU A 91 -17.34 -3.14 10.67
C GLU A 91 -17.65 -4.44 11.43
N PHE A 92 -16.67 -5.34 11.58
CA PHE A 92 -16.84 -6.58 12.30
C PHE A 92 -17.02 -6.37 13.81
N TYR A 93 -16.17 -5.56 14.45
CA TYR A 93 -16.27 -5.30 15.88
C TYR A 93 -17.47 -4.43 16.27
N ASP A 94 -17.99 -3.66 15.32
CA ASP A 94 -19.24 -2.91 15.46
C ASP A 94 -20.49 -3.77 15.12
N ASN A 95 -20.32 -5.07 14.84
CA ASN A 95 -21.36 -6.04 14.46
C ASN A 95 -22.13 -5.68 13.17
N ALA A 96 -21.53 -4.90 12.27
CA ALA A 96 -22.10 -4.59 10.96
C ALA A 96 -21.89 -5.71 9.92
N ILE A 97 -20.88 -6.55 10.13
CA ILE A 97 -20.63 -7.78 9.35
C ILE A 97 -20.38 -8.96 10.29
N ASP A 98 -20.67 -10.18 9.82
CA ASP A 98 -20.41 -11.40 10.58
C ASP A 98 -18.97 -11.93 10.38
N LEU A 99 -18.63 -13.02 11.08
CA LEU A 99 -17.31 -13.63 11.03
C LEU A 99 -16.97 -14.18 9.63
N ASN A 100 -17.95 -14.76 8.93
CA ASN A 100 -17.72 -15.33 7.60
C ASN A 100 -17.36 -14.21 6.60
N GLN A 101 -18.06 -13.08 6.68
CA GLN A 101 -17.78 -11.90 5.86
C GLN A 101 -16.41 -11.29 6.16
N MET A 102 -16.00 -11.24 7.44
CA MET A 102 -14.66 -10.78 7.83
C MET A 102 -13.55 -11.72 7.34
N GLU A 103 -13.76 -13.03 7.47
CA GLU A 103 -12.83 -14.05 7.00
C GLU A 103 -12.71 -14.04 5.48
N GLU A 104 -13.82 -13.93 4.75
CA GLU A 104 -13.80 -13.76 3.30
C GLU A 104 -13.01 -12.51 2.90
N ALA A 105 -13.29 -11.37 3.52
CA ALA A 105 -12.58 -10.13 3.24
C ALA A 105 -11.06 -10.27 3.48
N THR A 106 -10.67 -10.89 4.60
CA THR A 106 -9.26 -11.14 4.96
C THR A 106 -8.58 -12.09 3.97
N ASN A 107 -9.27 -13.16 3.56
CA ASN A 107 -8.73 -14.14 2.63
C ASN A 107 -8.56 -13.55 1.23
N ARG A 108 -9.50 -12.74 0.76
CA ARG A 108 -9.44 -12.10 -0.57
C ARG A 108 -8.31 -11.08 -0.69
N ILE A 109 -7.99 -10.34 0.38
CA ILE A 109 -6.85 -9.40 0.37
C ILE A 109 -5.51 -10.09 0.64
N SER A 110 -5.49 -11.21 1.35
CA SER A 110 -4.24 -11.91 1.72
C SER A 110 -3.80 -12.94 0.67
N SER A 111 -4.75 -13.60 0.04
CA SER A 111 -4.53 -14.80 -0.79
C SER A 111 -5.31 -14.76 -2.11
N GLY A 112 -6.06 -13.68 -2.38
CA GLY A 112 -6.81 -13.55 -3.61
C GLY A 112 -5.87 -13.47 -4.82
N SER A 113 -6.20 -14.22 -5.87
CA SER A 113 -5.39 -14.27 -7.09
C SER A 113 -6.30 -14.47 -8.30
N LYS A 114 -5.97 -13.80 -9.40
CA LYS A 114 -6.63 -14.02 -10.69
C LYS A 114 -6.15 -15.30 -11.38
N LEU A 115 -4.98 -15.80 -10.98
CA LEU A 115 -4.36 -17.01 -11.54
C LEU A 115 -4.36 -18.09 -10.46
N LYS A 116 -4.73 -19.32 -10.81
CA LYS A 116 -4.54 -20.47 -9.93
C LYS A 116 -3.05 -20.64 -9.66
N PRO A 117 -2.58 -20.53 -8.40
CA PRO A 117 -1.23 -20.95 -8.06
C PRO A 117 -1.20 -22.47 -8.15
N ASP A 118 -0.57 -22.97 -9.21
CA ASP A 118 -0.46 -24.39 -9.60
C ASP A 118 -1.74 -25.13 -9.98
N TRP A 119 -1.62 -25.95 -11.02
CA TRP A 119 -2.70 -26.73 -11.64
C TRP A 119 -3.23 -27.87 -10.74
N ASN A 120 -2.59 -28.11 -9.59
CA ASN A 120 -2.90 -29.17 -8.63
C ASN A 120 -3.43 -28.67 -7.27
N SER A 121 -3.67 -27.36 -7.11
CA SER A 121 -4.25 -26.82 -5.88
C SER A 121 -5.76 -27.11 -5.83
N GLU A 122 -6.19 -27.93 -4.86
CA GLU A 122 -7.61 -28.12 -4.52
C GLU A 122 -8.22 -26.89 -3.83
N LEU A 123 -7.40 -25.87 -3.50
CA LEU A 123 -7.90 -24.69 -2.83
C LEU A 123 -8.77 -23.85 -3.78
N PRO A 124 -9.92 -23.35 -3.30
CA PRO A 124 -10.78 -22.48 -4.10
C PRO A 124 -10.01 -21.20 -4.47
N VAL A 125 -10.16 -20.77 -5.72
CA VAL A 125 -9.67 -19.47 -6.17
C VAL A 125 -10.57 -18.41 -5.58
N LEU A 126 -9.99 -17.53 -4.78
CA LEU A 126 -10.68 -16.35 -4.30
C LEU A 126 -10.31 -15.17 -5.19
N ASP A 127 -11.32 -14.47 -5.70
CA ASP A 127 -11.10 -13.27 -6.48
C ASP A 127 -10.49 -12.18 -5.59
N PRO A 128 -9.36 -11.57 -6.00
CA PRO A 128 -8.76 -10.50 -5.24
C PRO A 128 -9.72 -9.30 -5.16
N VAL A 129 -9.61 -8.53 -4.08
CA VAL A 129 -10.34 -7.26 -3.98
C VAL A 129 -9.83 -6.30 -5.05
N ASN A 130 -10.74 -5.67 -5.79
CA ASN A 130 -10.36 -4.71 -6.81
C ASN A 130 -9.63 -3.50 -6.18
N VAL A 131 -8.51 -3.08 -6.78
CA VAL A 131 -7.69 -1.97 -6.27
C VAL A 131 -8.46 -0.65 -6.16
N LEU A 132 -9.37 -0.35 -7.07
CA LEU A 132 -10.18 0.87 -6.99
C LEU A 132 -11.18 0.79 -5.84
N THR A 133 -11.64 -0.41 -5.50
CA THR A 133 -12.46 -0.63 -4.30
C THR A 133 -11.67 -0.34 -3.03
N THR A 134 -10.42 -0.82 -2.92
CA THR A 134 -9.59 -0.54 -1.74
C THR A 134 -9.23 0.96 -1.65
N ILE A 135 -8.97 1.62 -2.78
CA ILE A 135 -8.70 3.07 -2.84
C ILE A 135 -9.91 3.88 -2.36
N LYS A 136 -11.11 3.60 -2.87
CA LYS A 136 -12.35 4.26 -2.40
C LYS A 136 -12.59 4.04 -0.91
N HIS A 137 -12.23 2.85 -0.43
CA HIS A 137 -12.35 2.50 0.98
C HIS A 137 -11.36 3.29 1.86
N ALA A 138 -10.12 3.48 1.38
CA ALA A 138 -9.14 4.32 2.05
C ALA A 138 -9.63 5.76 2.18
N ASP A 139 -10.16 6.36 1.10
CA ASP A 139 -10.72 7.71 1.14
C ASP A 139 -11.91 7.82 2.10
N ARG A 140 -12.78 6.81 2.16
CA ARG A 140 -13.88 6.78 3.15
C ARG A 140 -13.35 6.87 4.57
N ILE A 141 -12.39 6.03 4.94
CA ILE A 141 -11.80 6.03 6.28
C ILE A 141 -11.10 7.36 6.58
N LEU A 142 -10.39 7.95 5.61
CA LEU A 142 -9.76 9.25 5.80
C LEU A 142 -10.79 10.36 6.02
N ARG A 143 -11.94 10.33 5.33
CA ARG A 143 -13.03 11.28 5.56
C ARG A 143 -13.64 11.13 6.95
N GLU A 144 -13.83 9.90 7.40
CA GLU A 144 -14.26 9.60 8.79
C GLU A 144 -13.25 10.10 9.82
N ALA A 145 -11.96 10.13 9.48
CA ALA A 145 -10.88 10.72 10.28
C ALA A 145 -10.71 12.25 10.09
N GLY A 146 -11.58 12.92 9.33
CA GLY A 146 -11.60 14.38 9.18
C GLY A 146 -10.96 14.93 7.90
N SER A 147 -10.49 14.10 6.97
CA SER A 147 -10.07 14.58 5.64
C SER A 147 -11.25 15.13 4.86
N THR A 148 -11.07 16.26 4.19
CA THR A 148 -12.12 16.90 3.36
C THR A 148 -12.01 16.55 1.88
N VAL A 149 -10.98 15.79 1.48
CA VAL A 149 -10.69 15.47 0.08
C VAL A 149 -10.39 13.99 -0.10
N ASP A 150 -10.67 13.49 -1.30
CA ASP A 150 -10.35 12.13 -1.75
C ASP A 150 -8.86 12.03 -2.08
N MET A 151 -8.06 12.06 -1.02
CA MET A 151 -6.60 12.13 -1.04
C MET A 151 -5.99 10.94 -1.77
N PHE A 152 -6.52 9.73 -1.57
CA PHE A 152 -6.01 8.51 -2.20
C PHE A 152 -6.43 8.42 -3.66
N ALA A 153 -7.70 8.60 -4.00
CA ALA A 153 -8.14 8.56 -5.39
C ALA A 153 -7.44 9.60 -6.25
N GLY A 154 -7.35 10.86 -5.78
CA GLY A 154 -6.65 11.91 -6.52
C GLY A 154 -5.16 11.62 -6.71
N SER A 155 -4.49 11.14 -5.66
CA SER A 155 -3.06 10.81 -5.72
C SER A 155 -2.79 9.57 -6.57
N TYR A 156 -3.64 8.54 -6.47
CA TYR A 156 -3.55 7.30 -7.25
C TYR A 156 -3.78 7.55 -8.74
N ASN A 157 -4.74 8.39 -9.10
CA ASN A 157 -4.94 8.78 -10.51
C ASN A 157 -3.72 9.52 -11.04
N PHE A 158 -3.22 10.52 -10.31
CA PHE A 158 -2.02 11.28 -10.70
C PHE A 158 -0.79 10.38 -10.95
N ILE A 159 -0.49 9.47 -10.03
CA ILE A 159 0.67 8.57 -10.19
C ILE A 159 0.43 7.49 -11.26
N SER A 160 -0.83 7.12 -11.51
CA SER A 160 -1.16 6.15 -12.57
C SER A 160 -0.97 6.71 -13.97
N GLU A 161 -1.10 8.03 -14.18
CA GLU A 161 -0.88 8.65 -15.50
C GLU A 161 0.54 8.42 -16.02
N LEU A 162 1.56 8.52 -15.16
CA LEU A 162 2.95 8.26 -15.57
C LEU A 162 3.34 6.78 -15.49
N ALA A 163 2.59 5.95 -14.75
CA ALA A 163 2.89 4.52 -14.61
C ALA A 163 2.35 3.68 -15.78
N HIS A 164 1.38 4.19 -16.54
CA HIS A 164 0.82 3.51 -17.71
C HIS A 164 1.45 4.02 -19.01
N PRO A 165 1.49 3.21 -20.08
CA PRO A 165 1.93 3.65 -21.41
C PRO A 165 0.85 4.49 -22.13
N ASN A 166 0.26 5.45 -21.43
CA ASN A 166 -0.68 6.42 -21.99
C ASN A 166 0.09 7.66 -22.50
N HIS A 167 -0.62 8.70 -22.94
CA HIS A 167 0.04 9.91 -23.45
C HIS A 167 1.09 10.46 -22.48
N PHE A 168 0.75 10.68 -21.21
CA PHE A 168 1.67 11.20 -20.20
C PHE A 168 2.85 10.27 -19.92
N GLY A 169 2.60 8.97 -19.79
CA GLY A 169 3.67 7.98 -19.59
C GLY A 169 4.56 7.77 -20.81
N LEU A 170 4.10 8.11 -22.02
CA LEU A 170 4.92 8.05 -23.25
C LEU A 170 5.74 9.32 -23.45
N ILE A 171 5.21 10.49 -23.10
CA ILE A 171 5.90 11.78 -23.31
C ILE A 171 6.76 12.22 -22.11
N TYR A 172 6.88 11.42 -21.05
CA TYR A 172 7.57 11.83 -19.81
C TYR A 172 9.06 12.22 -19.99
N LYS A 173 9.70 11.81 -21.10
CA LYS A 173 11.05 12.22 -21.51
C LYS A 173 11.06 13.04 -22.80
N SER A 174 9.98 13.73 -23.12
CA SER A 174 9.93 14.58 -24.30
C SER A 174 9.10 15.84 -24.06
N GLU A 175 9.49 16.93 -24.68
CA GLU A 175 8.75 18.19 -24.70
C GLU A 175 8.40 18.54 -26.15
N VAL A 176 7.14 18.86 -26.39
CA VAL A 176 6.64 19.22 -27.72
C VAL A 176 6.44 20.73 -27.76
N SER A 177 7.17 21.41 -28.64
CA SER A 177 6.99 22.83 -28.93
C SER A 177 6.19 22.96 -30.23
N ILE A 178 4.90 23.31 -30.11
CA ILE A 178 4.01 23.44 -31.28
C ILE A 178 4.42 24.65 -32.13
N GLU A 179 4.80 25.75 -31.48
CA GLU A 179 5.21 26.99 -32.15
C GLU A 179 6.47 26.80 -32.99
N GLU A 180 7.45 26.04 -32.48
CA GLU A 180 8.70 25.76 -33.18
C GLU A 180 8.62 24.50 -34.06
N GLY A 181 7.57 23.70 -33.91
CA GLY A 181 7.42 22.41 -34.59
C GLY A 181 8.49 21.39 -34.17
N THR A 182 8.99 21.45 -32.93
CA THR A 182 10.09 20.62 -32.44
C THR A 182 9.64 19.65 -31.33
N ILE A 183 10.36 18.53 -31.22
CA ILE A 183 10.25 17.60 -30.09
C ILE A 183 11.65 17.47 -29.48
N THR A 184 11.77 17.84 -28.21
CA THR A 184 13.01 17.78 -27.45
C THR A 184 12.98 16.57 -26.54
N PHE A 185 13.93 15.64 -26.69
CA PHE A 185 14.07 14.49 -25.79
C PHE A 185 14.91 14.88 -24.57
N LEU A 186 14.36 14.64 -23.39
CA LEU A 186 14.97 14.98 -22.11
C LEU A 186 16.01 13.93 -21.70
N THR A 187 17.07 14.39 -21.04
CA THR A 187 17.98 13.48 -20.32
C THR A 187 17.25 12.84 -19.12
N ASP A 188 17.84 11.80 -18.53
CA ASP A 188 17.31 11.22 -17.29
C ASP A 188 17.26 12.25 -16.15
N GLU A 189 18.26 13.14 -16.09
CA GLU A 189 18.31 14.22 -15.10
C GLU A 189 17.13 15.18 -15.26
N ASP A 190 16.92 15.70 -16.47
CA ASP A 190 15.89 16.71 -16.74
C ASP A 190 14.49 16.16 -16.45
N ALA A 191 14.22 14.93 -16.93
CA ALA A 191 12.96 14.24 -16.66
C ALA A 191 12.76 14.00 -15.16
N PHE A 192 13.83 13.63 -14.44
CA PHE A 192 13.77 13.41 -13.00
C PHE A 192 13.48 14.70 -12.23
N GLN A 193 14.16 15.81 -12.53
CA GLN A 193 13.91 17.11 -11.88
C GLN A 193 12.47 17.59 -12.11
N LYS A 194 11.94 17.37 -13.31
CA LYS A 194 10.58 17.76 -13.68
C LYS A 194 9.49 17.00 -12.93
N HIS A 195 9.66 15.68 -12.75
CA HIS A 195 8.56 14.81 -12.33
C HIS A 195 8.70 14.23 -10.90
N SER A 196 9.92 14.12 -10.35
CA SER A 196 10.16 13.42 -9.07
C SER A 196 9.45 14.04 -7.86
N LYS A 197 9.35 15.38 -7.81
CA LYS A 197 8.75 16.12 -6.67
C LYS A 197 7.32 15.67 -6.38
N GLY A 198 6.50 15.50 -7.42
CA GLY A 198 5.12 15.06 -7.29
C GLY A 198 5.03 13.65 -6.68
N ALA A 199 5.80 12.70 -7.23
CA ALA A 199 5.82 11.32 -6.75
C ALA A 199 6.26 11.22 -5.27
N ILE A 200 7.31 11.93 -4.87
CA ILE A 200 7.81 11.87 -3.49
C ILE A 200 6.82 12.44 -2.47
N TYR A 201 6.13 13.55 -2.78
CA TYR A 201 5.08 14.04 -1.86
C TYR A 201 3.93 13.06 -1.73
N LYS A 202 3.53 12.40 -2.81
CA LYS A 202 2.50 11.35 -2.75
C LYS A 202 2.99 10.15 -1.95
N LEU A 203 4.23 9.73 -2.12
CA LEU A 203 4.84 8.67 -1.32
C LEU A 203 4.80 9.00 0.16
N LEU A 204 5.23 10.21 0.56
CA LEU A 204 5.17 10.65 1.96
C LEU A 204 3.77 10.54 2.56
N ILE A 205 2.74 10.96 1.82
CA ILE A 205 1.34 10.78 2.24
C ILE A 205 1.04 9.30 2.48
N SER A 206 1.34 8.45 1.50
CA SER A 206 1.05 7.02 1.56
C SER A 206 1.77 6.33 2.73
N VAL A 207 3.02 6.71 2.99
CA VAL A 207 3.85 6.15 4.05
C VAL A 207 3.33 6.53 5.43
N ASN A 208 3.03 7.81 5.66
CA ASN A 208 2.49 8.27 6.93
C ASN A 208 1.13 7.62 7.24
N VAL A 209 0.26 7.57 6.23
CA VAL A 209 -1.06 6.93 6.36
C VAL A 209 -0.91 5.43 6.64
N PHE A 210 0.02 4.74 5.97
CA PHE A 210 0.31 3.33 6.25
C PHE A 210 0.70 3.14 7.72
N MET A 211 1.71 3.87 8.20
CA MET A 211 2.24 3.70 9.56
C MET A 211 1.16 3.94 10.62
N GLN A 212 0.34 4.98 10.44
CA GLN A 212 -0.76 5.29 11.35
C GLN A 212 -1.82 4.16 11.39
N TRP A 213 -2.35 3.77 10.23
CA TRP A 213 -3.42 2.76 10.19
C TRP A 213 -2.93 1.35 10.49
N TYR A 214 -1.65 1.07 10.28
CA TYR A 214 -1.02 -0.18 10.69
C TYR A 214 -1.10 -0.34 12.20
N GLN A 215 -0.73 0.70 12.95
CA GLN A 215 -0.83 0.71 14.41
C GLN A 215 -2.27 0.60 14.90
N HIS A 216 -3.22 1.29 14.24
CA HIS A 216 -4.64 1.17 14.59
C HIS A 216 -5.18 -0.24 14.36
N ALA A 217 -4.91 -0.86 13.20
CA ALA A 217 -5.34 -2.23 12.91
C ALA A 217 -4.75 -3.24 13.90
N PHE A 218 -3.45 -3.11 14.17
CA PHE A 218 -2.77 -3.98 15.14
C PHE A 218 -3.35 -3.82 16.56
N SER A 219 -3.61 -2.59 16.98
CA SER A 219 -4.20 -2.29 18.29
C SER A 219 -5.62 -2.84 18.42
N LEU A 220 -6.40 -2.76 17.35
CA LEU A 220 -7.77 -3.26 17.31
C LEU A 220 -7.84 -4.79 17.40
N LEU A 221 -6.94 -5.51 16.73
CA LEU A 221 -6.77 -6.96 16.92
C LEU A 221 -6.35 -7.26 18.36
N LYS A 222 -5.32 -6.59 18.88
CA LYS A 222 -4.81 -6.83 20.25
C LYS A 222 -5.87 -6.62 21.33
N LYS A 223 -6.78 -5.68 21.14
CA LYS A 223 -7.86 -5.38 22.10
C LYS A 223 -8.95 -6.46 22.10
N ASN A 224 -9.23 -7.09 20.97
CA ASN A 224 -10.42 -7.92 20.79
C ASN A 224 -10.14 -9.41 20.53
N GLU A 225 -8.88 -9.78 20.26
CA GLU A 225 -8.50 -11.13 19.86
C GLU A 225 -7.39 -11.71 20.75
N THR A 226 -7.36 -13.04 20.83
CA THR A 226 -6.18 -13.75 21.31
C THR A 226 -5.07 -13.61 20.29
N MET A 227 -4.02 -12.87 20.64
CA MET A 227 -2.89 -12.62 19.74
C MET A 227 -1.87 -13.76 19.79
N PRO A 228 -1.23 -14.09 18.65
CA PRO A 228 -0.06 -14.95 18.67
C PRO A 228 1.12 -14.25 19.35
N LEU A 229 2.08 -15.03 19.85
CA LEU A 229 3.33 -14.50 20.40
C LEU A 229 4.27 -14.09 19.25
N LEU A 230 4.81 -12.88 19.33
CA LEU A 230 5.69 -12.31 18.30
C LEU A 230 7.11 -12.20 18.83
N VAL A 231 8.05 -12.84 18.13
CA VAL A 231 9.48 -12.84 18.46
C VAL A 231 10.24 -11.95 17.46
N ARG A 232 10.90 -10.91 17.97
CA ARG A 232 11.67 -9.94 17.19
C ARG A 232 13.12 -10.36 17.00
#